data_AF-A0A8I0B6G5-F1
#
_entry.id   AF-A0A8I0B6G5-F1
#
_cell.length_a   1.000
_cell.length_b   1.000
_cell.length_c   1.000
_cell.angle_alpha   90.00
_cell.angle_beta   90.00
_cell.angle_gamma   90.00
#
_symmetry.space_group_name_H-M   'P 1'
#
loop_
_entity.id
_entity.type
_entity.pdbx_description
1 polymer ?
#
loop_
_entity_poly.entity_id
_entity_poly.type
_entity_poly.pdbx_seq_one_letter_code
_entity_poly.pdbx_strand_id
1 'polypeptide(L)' 'MLRKKLPIGIQTFSEIRREGYYYVDKTPFVAALAASGKYYFLSRPR' A
#
# COMPACT_ATOMS: atom_id res chain seq x y z
N MET A 1 5.77 23.08 0.09
CA MET A 1 4.58 22.20 -0.12
C MET A 1 4.04 21.76 1.23
N LEU A 2 2.71 21.72 1.40
CA LEU A 2 2.07 21.22 2.61
C LEU A 2 2.21 19.69 2.69
N ARG A 3 2.73 19.16 3.81
CA ARG A 3 2.87 17.71 4.02
C ARG A 3 1.52 17.11 4.42
N LYS A 4 1.18 15.93 3.88
CA LYS A 4 0.01 15.16 4.32
C LYS A 4 0.28 14.50 5.67
N LYS A 5 -0.77 14.11 6.38
CA LYS A 5 -0.64 13.37 7.64
C LYS A 5 -0.29 11.90 7.35
N LEU A 6 0.51 11.28 8.22
CA LEU A 6 0.71 9.83 8.19
C LEU A 6 -0.47 9.14 8.89
N PRO A 7 -0.98 8.01 8.36
CA PRO A 7 -2.12 7.29 8.94
C PRO A 7 -1.70 6.41 10.13
N ILE A 8 -1.01 6.98 11.12
CA ILE A 8 -0.52 6.24 12.30
C ILE A 8 -1.69 6.02 13.25
N GLY A 9 -1.95 4.76 13.63
CA GLY A 9 -3.02 4.39 14.56
C GLY A 9 -4.42 4.33 13.95
N ILE A 10 -4.57 4.62 12.66
CA ILE A 10 -5.85 4.49 11.94
C ILE A 10 -5.92 3.10 11.33
N GLN A 11 -6.92 2.33 11.74
CA GLN A 11 -7.13 0.95 11.27
C GLN A 11 -8.18 0.88 10.16
N THR A 12 -8.97 1.94 9.96
CA THR A 12 -10.02 2.00 8.97
C THR A 12 -9.48 2.46 7.61
N PHE A 13 -9.55 1.59 6.61
CA PHE A 13 -9.04 1.90 5.27
C PHE A 13 -9.74 3.09 4.60
N SER A 14 -11.07 3.21 4.76
CA SER A 14 -11.84 4.28 4.13
C SER A 14 -11.45 5.67 4.63
N GLU A 15 -11.11 5.80 5.92
CA GLU A 15 -10.58 7.03 6.52
C GLU A 15 -9.25 7.42 5.86
N ILE A 16 -8.31 6.48 5.77
CA ILE A 16 -6.99 6.70 5.14
C ILE A 16 -7.15 7.19 3.69
N ARG A 17 -8.10 6.63 2.93
CA ARG A 17 -8.34 6.98 1.52
C ARG A 17 -9.02 8.34 1.33
N ARG A 18 -9.88 8.75 2.25
CA ARG A 18 -10.77 9.92 2.06
C ARG A 18 -10.27 11.18 2.77
N GLU A 19 -9.52 11.03 3.85
CA GLU A 19 -9.18 12.15 4.75
C GLU A 19 -7.81 12.78 4.45
N GLY A 20 -7.28 12.56 3.25
CA GLY A 20 -6.06 13.26 2.79
C GLY A 20 -4.76 12.77 3.44
N TYR A 21 -4.74 11.56 4.00
CA TYR A 21 -3.54 10.91 4.49
C TYR A 21 -2.60 10.49 3.36
N TYR A 22 -1.34 10.22 3.71
CA TYR A 22 -0.44 9.49 2.82
C TYR A 22 -0.95 8.05 2.63
N TYR A 23 -1.15 7.67 1.37
CA TYR A 23 -1.57 6.34 0.96
C TYR A 23 -0.90 5.99 -0.37
N VAL A 24 -0.39 4.76 -0.50
CA VAL A 24 0.19 4.24 -1.73
C VAL A 24 -0.66 3.07 -2.19
N ASP A 25 -1.25 3.19 -3.38
CA ASP A 25 -2.00 2.10 -4.00
C ASP A 25 -1.04 1.08 -4.62
N LYS A 26 -0.99 -0.12 -4.03
CA LYS A 26 -0.14 -1.22 -4.50
C LYS A 26 -0.90 -2.25 -5.34
N THR A 27 -2.21 -2.08 -5.51
CA THR A 27 -3.09 -2.99 -6.26
C THR A 27 -2.57 -3.34 -7.65
N PRO A 28 -2.12 -2.40 -8.51
CA PRO A 28 -1.64 -2.75 -9.84
C PRO A 28 -0.38 -3.61 -9.82
N PHE A 29 0.51 -3.42 -8.85
CA PHE A 29 1.71 -4.23 -8.71
C PHE A 29 1.38 -5.67 -8.30
N VAL A 30 0.40 -5.84 -7.41
CA VAL A 30 -0.09 -7.18 -7.02
C VAL A 30 -0.71 -7.89 -8.22
N ALA A 31 -1.52 -7.20 -9.02
CA ALA A 31 -2.12 -7.76 -10.22
C ALA A 31 -1.06 -8.19 -11.25
N ALA A 32 -0.04 -7.34 -11.48
CA ALA A 32 1.07 -7.66 -12.37
C ALA A 32 1.85 -8.89 -11.88
N LEU A 33 2.12 -9.00 -10.57
CA LEU A 33 2.77 -10.17 -9.99
C LEU A 33 1.92 -11.44 -10.19
N ALA A 34 0.62 -11.37 -9.89
CA ALA A 34 -0.28 -12.52 -10.03
C ALA A 34 -0.40 -13.00 -11.49
N ALA A 35 -0.33 -12.10 -12.46
CA ALA A 35 -0.49 -12.43 -13.87
C ALA A 35 0.80 -12.90 -14.56
N SER A 36 1.98 -12.49 -14.09
CA SER A 36 3.23 -12.65 -14.85
C SER A 36 4.22 -13.69 -14.31
N GLY A 37 4.13 -14.07 -13.03
CA GLY A 37 5.13 -14.95 -12.42
C GLY A 37 4.60 -16.30 -11.98
N LYS A 38 5.43 -17.32 -12.20
CA LYS A 38 5.20 -18.68 -11.72
C LYS A 38 5.68 -18.88 -10.28
N TYR A 39 6.78 -18.21 -9.90
CA TYR A 39 7.38 -18.26 -8.57
C TYR A 39 8.01 -16.91 -8.21
N TYR A 40 7.81 -16.47 -6.98
CA TYR A 40 8.43 -15.27 -6.43
C TYR A 40 9.14 -15.58 -5.12
N PHE A 41 10.42 -15.21 -5.02
CA PHE A 41 11.12 -15.20 -3.74
C PHE A 41 10.88 -13.84 -3.08
N LEU A 42 10.01 -13.81 -2.08
CA LEU A 42 9.81 -12.64 -1.23
C LEU A 42 10.73 -12.79 -0.03
N SER A 43 11.85 -12.06 -0.02
CA SER A 43 12.70 -12.01 1.15
C SER A 43 11.84 -11.51 2.32
N ARG A 44 11.80 -12.29 3.41
CA ARG A 44 11.23 -11.86 4.68
C ARG A 44 12.39 -11.43 5.58
N PRO A 45 12.91 -10.20 5.43
CA PRO A 45 13.85 -9.66 6.40
C PRO A 45 13.15 -9.65 7.76
N ARG A 46 13.83 -10.19 8.77
CA ARG A 46 13.43 -10.08 10.17
C ARG A 46 14.03 -8.81 10.75
#